data_AF-A0A3M9YDP9-F1
#
_entry.id   AF-A0A3M9YDP9-F1
#
_cell.length_a   1.000
_cell.length_b   1.000
_cell.length_c   1.000
_cell.angle_alpha   90.00
_cell.angle_beta   90.00
_cell.angle_gamma   90.00
#
_symmetry.space_group_name_H-M   'P 1'
#
loop_
_entity.id
_entity.type
_entity.pdbx_description
1 polymer ?
#
loop_
_entity_poly.entity_id
_entity_poly.type
_entity_poly.pdbx_seq_one_letter_code
_entity_poly.pdbx_strand_id
1 'polypeptide(L)'
;MAQPRAQGEELDGDITFISTPAAVPSKFTAKVDCGVDTTNFRAIHNPPLPAEGPGNESFSNYLLGGLLLGIPIFIARSIGGGFKTTIFFVILLSVPILAAFWSVTSA
;
A
#
# COMPACT_ATOMS: atom_id res chain seq x y z
N MET A 1 -42.28 -48.07 -27.05
CA MET A 1 -43.33 -47.06 -27.32
C MET A 1 -42.87 -45.78 -26.65
N ALA A 2 -42.67 -44.69 -27.39
CA ALA A 2 -42.24 -43.43 -26.80
C ALA A 2 -43.46 -42.71 -26.20
N GLN A 3 -43.36 -42.33 -24.93
CA GLN A 3 -44.39 -41.57 -24.20
C GLN A 3 -44.59 -40.20 -24.88
N PRO A 4 -45.82 -39.69 -25.05
CA PRO A 4 -46.05 -38.32 -25.51
C PRO A 4 -45.48 -37.30 -24.49
N ARG A 5 -44.68 -36.34 -24.97
CA ARG A 5 -44.04 -35.28 -24.15
C ARG A 5 -45.06 -34.26 -23.65
N ALA A 6 -44.87 -33.74 -22.44
CA ALA A 6 -45.73 -32.68 -21.93
C ALA A 6 -45.32 -31.32 -22.52
N GLN A 7 -46.29 -30.47 -22.82
CA GLN A 7 -46.05 -29.17 -23.44
C GLN A 7 -45.39 -28.23 -22.42
N GLY A 8 -44.12 -27.89 -22.65
CA GLY A 8 -43.30 -27.07 -21.75
C GLY A 8 -42.08 -27.81 -21.15
N GLU A 9 -41.86 -29.07 -21.50
CA GLU A 9 -40.64 -29.80 -21.12
C GLU A 9 -39.48 -29.43 -22.08
N GLU A 10 -38.60 -28.50 -21.65
CA GLU A 10 -37.29 -28.29 -22.28
C GLU A 10 -36.29 -29.29 -21.70
N LEU A 11 -35.78 -30.18 -22.54
CA LEU A 11 -34.71 -31.10 -22.17
C LEU A 11 -33.36 -30.38 -22.29
N ASP A 12 -32.33 -30.85 -21.59
CA ASP A 12 -30.97 -30.28 -21.69
C ASP A 12 -30.45 -30.22 -23.14
N GLY A 13 -30.97 -31.08 -24.03
CA GLY A 13 -30.65 -31.10 -25.45
C GLY A 13 -31.33 -30.01 -26.30
N ASP A 14 -32.36 -29.33 -25.79
CA ASP A 14 -33.05 -28.22 -26.47
C ASP A 14 -32.44 -26.85 -26.12
N ILE A 15 -31.50 -26.82 -25.16
CA ILE A 15 -30.81 -25.60 -24.73
C ILE A 15 -29.68 -25.27 -25.70
N THR A 16 -29.79 -24.14 -26.40
CA THR A 16 -28.73 -23.62 -27.25
C THR A 16 -27.72 -22.83 -26.43
N PHE A 17 -26.66 -23.49 -25.96
CA PHE A 17 -25.57 -22.81 -25.27
C PHE A 17 -24.76 -21.96 -26.26
N ILE A 18 -24.90 -20.65 -26.16
CA ILE A 18 -23.97 -19.74 -26.84
C ILE A 18 -22.63 -19.72 -26.10
N SER A 19 -21.53 -19.56 -26.83
CA SER A 19 -20.23 -19.37 -26.20
C SER A 19 -20.24 -18.04 -25.44
N THR A 20 -19.95 -18.10 -24.14
CA THR A 20 -19.81 -16.88 -23.33
C THR A 20 -18.76 -15.98 -23.97
N PRO A 21 -19.09 -14.72 -24.29
CA PRO A 21 -18.13 -13.80 -24.88
C PRO A 21 -16.93 -13.59 -23.94
N ALA A 22 -15.76 -13.28 -24.51
CA ALA A 22 -14.56 -13.03 -23.74
C ALA A 22 -14.81 -11.91 -22.70
N ALA A 23 -14.29 -12.12 -21.49
CA ALA A 23 -14.39 -11.12 -20.43
C ALA A 23 -13.73 -9.81 -20.88
N VAL A 24 -14.45 -8.69 -20.68
CA VAL A 24 -13.88 -7.36 -20.93
C VAL A 24 -12.66 -7.19 -20.01
N PRO A 25 -11.51 -6.69 -20.53
CA PRO A 25 -10.36 -6.44 -19.68
C PRO A 25 -10.72 -5.47 -18.55
N SER A 26 -10.08 -5.65 -17.39
CA SER A 26 -10.29 -4.78 -16.24
C SER A 26 -10.13 -3.31 -16.64
N LYS A 27 -11.10 -2.47 -16.23
CA LYS A 27 -11.03 -1.01 -16.42
C LYS A 27 -9.81 -0.39 -15.73
N PHE A 28 -9.21 -1.08 -14.76
CA PHE A 28 -8.00 -0.65 -14.07
C PHE A 28 -6.71 -0.99 -14.86
N THR A 29 -6.79 -1.93 -15.82
CA THR A 29 -5.70 -2.25 -16.76
C THR A 29 -5.78 -1.39 -18.02
N ALA A 30 -6.99 -1.02 -18.43
CA ALA A 30 -7.18 -0.02 -19.46
C ALA A 30 -6.71 1.33 -18.89
N LYS A 31 -5.61 1.90 -19.41
CA LYS A 31 -5.09 3.23 -19.04
C LYS A 31 -6.07 4.34 -19.43
N VAL A 32 -7.29 4.29 -18.93
CA VAL A 32 -8.33 5.27 -19.13
C VAL A 32 -8.32 6.16 -17.90
N ASP A 33 -8.15 7.45 -18.13
CA ASP A 33 -8.20 8.45 -17.06
C ASP A 33 -9.62 8.47 -16.47
N CYS A 34 -9.74 8.04 -15.21
CA CYS A 34 -10.99 8.02 -14.46
C CYS A 34 -11.16 9.25 -13.54
N GLY A 35 -10.27 10.24 -13.62
CA GLY A 35 -10.35 11.47 -12.83
C GLY A 35 -10.00 11.32 -11.35
N VAL A 36 -9.47 10.16 -10.95
CA VAL A 36 -8.94 9.89 -9.61
C VAL A 36 -7.58 9.20 -9.72
N ASP A 37 -6.68 9.46 -8.77
CA ASP A 37 -5.39 8.80 -8.74
C ASP A 37 -5.57 7.28 -8.60
N THR A 38 -4.86 6.52 -9.41
CA THR A 38 -4.89 5.05 -9.39
C THR A 38 -3.53 4.53 -8.94
N THR A 39 -3.51 3.45 -8.16
CA THR A 39 -2.27 2.81 -7.69
C THR A 39 -2.25 1.33 -8.04
N ASN A 40 -1.06 0.84 -8.39
CA ASN A 40 -0.80 -0.56 -8.68
C ASN A 40 -0.11 -1.25 -7.50
N PHE A 41 -0.43 -0.87 -6.25
CA PHE A 41 0.17 -1.49 -5.07
C PHE A 41 0.01 -3.00 -5.11
N ARG A 42 1.14 -3.72 -5.10
CA ARG A 42 1.18 -5.20 -5.18
C ARG A 42 0.45 -5.89 -4.02
N ALA A 43 0.20 -5.17 -2.93
CA ALA A 43 -0.47 -5.68 -1.74
C ALA A 43 -1.95 -6.01 -1.97
N ILE A 44 -2.61 -5.33 -2.92
CA ILE A 44 -4.02 -5.58 -3.23
C ILE A 44 -4.16 -5.70 -4.74
N HIS A 45 -4.68 -6.83 -5.20
CA HIS A 45 -4.93 -7.05 -6.62
C HIS A 45 -6.23 -6.34 -7.01
N ASN A 46 -6.16 -5.38 -7.94
CA ASN A 46 -7.31 -4.64 -8.48
C ASN A 46 -8.14 -3.84 -7.43
N PRO A 47 -7.53 -2.98 -6.60
CA PRO A 47 -8.27 -2.15 -5.66
C PRO A 47 -9.02 -1.05 -6.42
N PRO A 48 -10.32 -0.82 -6.12
CA PRO A 48 -11.11 0.18 -6.84
C PRO A 48 -10.72 1.63 -6.52
N LEU A 49 -10.03 1.86 -5.41
CA LEU A 49 -9.48 3.13 -4.96
C LEU A 49 -8.04 2.89 -4.47
N PRO A 50 -7.18 3.91 -4.46
CA PRO A 50 -5.92 3.83 -3.74
C PRO A 50 -6.17 3.28 -2.35
N ALA A 51 -5.53 2.15 -2.05
CA ALA A 51 -5.48 1.69 -0.68
C ALA A 51 -4.63 2.70 0.06
N GLU A 52 -5.29 3.65 0.72
CA GLU A 52 -4.73 4.56 1.71
C GLU A 52 -3.92 3.72 2.69
N GLY A 53 -2.63 3.54 2.41
CA GLY A 53 -1.69 2.90 3.30
C GLY A 53 -1.28 3.96 4.30
N PRO A 54 -1.80 3.94 5.55
CA PRO A 54 -1.58 5.04 6.48
C PRO A 54 -0.12 5.02 6.90
N GLY A 55 0.67 5.95 6.41
CA GLY A 55 2.05 6.09 6.85
C GLY A 55 2.78 7.23 6.16
N ASN A 56 2.90 7.23 4.83
CA ASN A 56 3.86 8.11 4.16
C ASN A 56 3.37 9.57 3.98
N GLU A 57 2.08 9.85 4.13
CA GLU A 57 1.53 11.20 3.95
C GLU A 57 1.77 12.09 5.17
N SER A 58 1.72 11.49 6.37
CA SER A 58 1.89 12.18 7.64
C SER A 58 3.27 11.94 8.29
N PHE A 59 4.07 11.01 7.77
CA PHE A 59 5.35 10.60 8.37
C PHE A 59 6.55 10.87 7.44
N SER A 60 7.32 11.93 7.74
CA SER A 60 8.51 12.26 6.96
C SER A 60 9.74 11.45 7.43
N ASN A 61 10.14 10.46 6.62
CA ASN A 61 11.36 9.69 6.85
C ASN A 61 12.63 10.55 6.79
N TYR A 62 12.63 11.60 5.96
CA TYR A 62 13.75 12.54 5.88
C TYR A 62 13.90 13.34 7.17
N LEU A 63 12.79 13.79 7.76
CA LEU A 63 12.81 14.51 9.03
C LEU A 63 13.30 13.60 10.17
N LEU A 64 12.77 12.38 10.25
CA LEU A 64 13.19 11.40 11.25
C LEU A 64 14.69 11.06 11.11
N GLY A 65 15.15 10.77 9.90
CA GLY A 65 16.57 10.50 9.63
C GLY A 65 17.46 11.70 9.98
N GLY A 66 16.99 12.91 9.67
CA GLY A 66 17.65 14.16 10.03
C GLY A 66 17.79 14.35 11.54
N LEU A 67 16.76 14.03 12.33
CA LEU A 67 16.83 14.08 13.80
C LEU A 67 17.76 13.00 14.36
N LEU A 68 17.62 11.77 13.88
CA LEU A 68 18.38 10.61 14.34
C LEU A 68 19.89 10.72 14.10
N LEU A 69 20.29 11.36 13.01
CA LEU A 69 21.71 11.56 12.70
C LEU A 69 22.18 12.96 13.09
N GLY A 70 21.38 13.99 12.81
CA GLY A 70 21.73 15.38 13.00
C GLY A 70 21.98 15.73 14.47
N ILE A 71 21.08 15.33 15.38
CA ILE A 71 21.23 15.65 16.81
C ILE A 71 22.49 14.96 17.40
N PRO A 72 22.69 13.63 17.23
CA PRO A 72 23.89 12.98 17.75
C PRO A 72 25.19 13.51 17.14
N ILE A 73 25.21 13.79 15.83
CA ILE A 73 26.39 14.36 15.17
C ILE A 73 26.68 15.75 15.71
N PHE A 74 25.66 16.59 15.86
CA PHE A 74 25.81 17.95 16.37
C PHE A 74 26.38 17.95 17.80
N ILE A 75 25.83 17.12 18.69
CA ILE A 75 26.32 16.99 20.07
C ILE A 75 27.75 16.44 20.08
N ALA A 76 28.00 15.37 19.32
CA ALA A 76 29.33 14.78 19.24
C ALA A 76 30.37 15.78 18.75
N ARG A 77 30.05 16.62 17.76
CA ARG A 77 30.98 17.65 17.25
C ARG A 77 31.15 18.83 18.21
N SER A 78 30.09 19.22 18.90
CA SER A 78 30.12 20.32 19.87
C SER A 78 31.08 20.06 21.03
N ILE A 79 31.28 18.79 21.40
CA ILE A 79 32.23 18.39 22.45
C ILE A 79 33.60 17.93 21.90
N GLY A 80 33.91 18.21 20.63
CA GLY A 80 35.17 17.79 19.99
C GLY A 80 35.28 16.28 19.73
N GLY A 81 34.16 15.56 19.77
CA GLY A 81 34.09 14.12 19.58
C GLY A 81 34.18 13.68 18.11
N GLY A 82 34.76 12.50 17.91
CA GLY A 82 34.92 11.86 16.60
C GLY A 82 33.81 10.86 16.24
N PHE A 83 34.18 9.86 15.45
CA PHE A 83 33.25 8.82 14.98
C PHE A 83 32.70 7.96 16.13
N LYS A 84 33.56 7.54 17.07
CA LYS A 84 33.17 6.70 18.20
C LYS A 84 32.15 7.37 19.13
N THR A 85 32.36 8.65 19.45
CA THR A 85 31.41 9.44 20.26
C THR A 85 30.10 9.67 19.51
N THR A 86 30.15 9.85 18.19
CA THR A 86 28.94 9.95 17.36
C THR A 86 28.10 8.67 17.46
N ILE A 87 28.72 7.49 17.30
CA ILE A 87 28.01 6.20 17.44
C ILE A 87 27.40 6.06 18.84
N PHE A 88 28.16 6.41 19.89
CA PHE A 88 27.67 6.38 21.26
C PHE A 88 26.40 7.24 21.42
N PHE A 89 26.39 8.48 20.93
CA PHE A 89 25.22 9.35 21.00
C PHE A 89 24.07 8.89 20.11
N VAL A 90 24.35 8.32 18.93
CA VAL A 90 23.28 7.76 18.08
C VAL A 90 22.54 6.66 18.82
N ILE A 91 23.27 5.73 19.45
CA ILE A 91 22.65 4.65 20.23
C ILE A 91 21.89 5.23 21.43
N LEU A 92 22.54 6.09 22.21
CA LEU A 92 21.96 6.67 23.42
C LEU A 92 20.70 7.51 23.14
N LEU A 93 20.72 8.32 22.09
CA LEU A 93 19.64 9.25 21.77
C LEU A 93 18.60 8.67 20.82
N SER A 94 18.85 7.52 20.16
CA SER A 94 17.89 6.90 19.25
C SER A 94 16.52 6.69 19.90
N VAL A 95 16.47 6.03 21.06
CA VAL A 95 15.23 5.73 21.79
C VAL A 95 14.46 7.00 22.20
N PRO A 96 15.06 7.99 22.90
CA PRO A 96 14.32 9.19 23.27
C PRO A 96 13.90 10.04 22.05
N ILE A 97 14.71 10.10 20.98
CA ILE A 97 14.33 10.80 19.74
C ILE A 97 13.14 10.11 19.09
N LEU A 98 13.14 8.78 18.99
CA LEU A 98 12.00 8.00 18.50
C LEU A 98 10.75 8.27 19.33
N ALA A 99 10.85 8.18 20.66
CA ALA A 99 9.71 8.41 21.54
C ALA A 99 9.12 9.83 21.34
N ALA A 100 9.98 10.86 21.29
CA ALA A 100 9.56 12.23 21.07
C ALA A 100 8.94 12.45 19.69
N PHE A 101 9.59 11.94 18.63
CA PHE A 101 9.10 12.07 17.26
C PHE A 101 7.71 11.47 17.11
N TRP A 102 7.53 10.21 17.50
CA TRP A 102 6.23 9.56 17.42
C TRP A 102 5.16 10.23 18.30
N SER A 103 5.53 10.71 19.49
CA SER A 103 4.57 11.38 20.37
C SER A 103 4.06 12.70 19.77
N VAL A 104 4.90 13.43 19.04
CA VAL A 104 4.52 14.69 18.39
C VAL A 104 3.79 14.45 17.07
N THR A 105 4.24 13.51 16.26
CA THR A 105 3.64 13.27 14.93
C THR A 105 2.34 12.46 14.99
N SER A 106 2.07 11.79 16.11
CA SER A 106 0.85 10.99 16.31
C SER A 106 -0.21 11.70 17.17
N ALA A 107 0.09 12.91 17.67
CA ALA A 107 -0.85 13.76 18.41
C ALA A 107 -1.65 14.65 17.45
#